data_AF-A0A1Q2YC94-F1
#
_entry.id   AF-A0A1Q2YC94-F1
#
_cell.length_a   1.000
_cell.length_b   1.000
_cell.length_c   1.000
_cell.angle_alpha   90.00
_cell.angle_beta   90.00
_cell.angle_gamma   90.00
#
_symmetry.space_group_name_H-M   'P 1'
#
loop_
_entity.id
_entity.type
_entity.pdbx_description
1 polymer ?
#
loop_
_entity_poly.entity_id
_entity_poly.type
_entity_poly.pdbx_seq_one_letter_code
_entity_poly.pdbx_strand_id
1 'polypeptide(L)'
;MHRGRGGYNNNRGGRGGYNTPAHNLQRANDYVNQNMVTVEIQGWTNASQQDLINFLNRKARIVVTNPTVDPSGKLLQGQVRTMRDAQDLVKCSGLRFAGQTLFIRILDNNGMNDQTGAKNTIELLRNFILVSYNSEIRMLDLQNVQNNQTLVNNGLFSNANTTSKFFPALMKVAQKEKIQIDSINLSNNNLDDHSRWLYELSLCFPNVKNIALSNNNIRKIDLFDRLKNKFLQLRELIVQGNPIAQDMNAMQKLVSIFPRLIIIDGAQVRDEQKLNSILTFPVKSTSVFFENDDLSKAATSFLTSYLNFWDTNRMNLMVLYTPQSQFSFQYDSSAISEYSGNTSPSLWNNYTSHSRNLKRVSNEKSRIMRLFVGPEQISNAFNCLPKTKHSLATDPTNYSIETVSYPALSGMMITLHGDFEEVGQPDQQFADITSNSSKGHGYNKYKNNQNNRRGILEKRCFDRVFVVVPGANGAFIVASDMLCIKLYSAKKSWNNTVDGSTFQSNPSSSSVPVTTNSSIPQALPADVAARLNLTQQELVLKIMTETRLKLEFVLMLCEQSNWDYTTAGQNFINSKSNIPPDAYV
;
A
#
# COMPACT_ATOMS: atom_id res chain seq x y z
N MET A 1 62.56 -5.84 11.33
CA MET A 1 63.24 -4.65 11.88
C MET A 1 62.23 -3.92 12.76
N HIS A 2 62.00 -4.33 14.01
CA HIS A 2 62.73 -4.01 15.26
C HIS A 2 62.73 -2.52 15.70
N ARG A 3 62.00 -2.28 16.81
CA ARG A 3 62.22 -1.30 17.93
C ARG A 3 62.05 0.19 17.62
N GLY A 4 61.52 1.06 18.50
CA GLY A 4 61.14 0.97 19.91
C GLY A 4 61.01 2.39 20.53
N ARG A 5 60.84 2.46 21.87
CA ARG A 5 60.79 3.63 22.80
C ARG A 5 59.38 4.24 22.97
N GLY A 6 58.74 4.25 24.15
CA GLY A 6 59.16 4.70 25.50
C GLY A 6 58.38 6.00 25.77
N GLY A 7 57.37 6.10 26.65
CA GLY A 7 57.38 5.98 28.10
C GLY A 7 57.25 7.40 28.71
N TYR A 8 56.13 7.76 29.34
CA TYR A 8 56.01 8.96 30.20
C TYR A 8 54.92 8.85 31.29
N ASN A 9 55.41 8.84 32.53
CA ASN A 9 54.97 9.48 33.78
C ASN A 9 53.50 9.70 34.19
N ASN A 10 53.29 9.27 35.45
CA ASN A 10 52.31 9.70 36.46
C ASN A 10 52.31 11.22 36.74
N ASN A 11 51.13 11.75 37.13
CA ASN A 11 51.04 12.65 38.29
C ASN A 11 49.63 12.74 38.91
N ARG A 12 49.59 12.57 40.25
CA ARG A 12 48.67 13.16 41.26
C ARG A 12 47.16 12.82 41.18
N GLY A 13 46.48 12.47 42.28
CA GLY A 13 46.85 12.51 43.69
C GLY A 13 45.75 11.86 44.55
N GLY A 14 46.16 11.33 45.69
CA GLY A 14 45.27 10.65 46.63
C GLY A 14 44.50 11.58 47.57
N ARG A 15 43.43 11.04 48.15
CA ARG A 15 43.03 11.24 49.54
C ARG A 15 42.29 10.00 50.02
N GLY A 16 42.96 9.21 50.85
CA GLY A 16 42.38 8.08 51.57
C GLY A 16 41.72 8.53 52.86
N GLY A 17 40.53 8.00 53.14
CA GLY A 17 39.93 7.94 54.47
C GLY A 17 39.90 6.48 54.91
N TYR A 18 40.56 6.17 56.02
CA TYR A 18 40.65 4.85 56.61
C TYR A 18 39.29 4.42 57.18
N ASN A 19 38.73 3.30 56.69
CA ASN A 19 37.61 2.60 57.35
C ASN A 19 38.04 1.18 57.68
N THR A 20 37.82 0.77 58.93
CA THR A 20 38.25 -0.52 59.50
C THR A 20 37.45 -1.71 58.95
N PRO A 21 38.04 -2.92 58.85
CA PRO A 21 37.40 -4.09 58.22
C PRO A 21 36.09 -4.56 58.87
N ALA A 22 35.93 -4.35 60.17
CA ALA A 22 34.74 -4.77 60.93
C ALA A 22 33.47 -3.99 60.53
N HIS A 23 33.61 -2.71 60.19
CA HIS A 23 32.48 -1.84 59.83
C HIS A 23 31.97 -2.09 58.40
N ASN A 24 32.83 -2.62 57.52
CA ASN A 24 32.47 -3.03 56.17
C ASN A 24 31.75 -4.37 56.14
N LEU A 25 32.05 -5.30 57.06
CA LEU A 25 31.34 -6.59 57.13
C LEU A 25 29.90 -6.41 57.66
N GLN A 26 29.72 -5.54 58.66
CA GLN A 26 28.40 -5.17 59.18
C GLN A 26 27.55 -4.47 58.10
N ARG A 27 28.11 -3.45 57.43
CA ARG A 27 27.41 -2.76 56.32
C ARG A 27 27.16 -3.66 55.11
N ALA A 28 28.04 -4.60 54.79
CA ALA A 28 27.80 -5.57 53.72
C ALA A 28 26.67 -6.54 54.06
N ASN A 29 26.59 -7.02 55.30
CA ASN A 29 25.48 -7.86 55.76
C ASN A 29 24.16 -7.07 55.85
N ASP A 30 24.19 -5.81 56.28
CA ASP A 30 23.02 -4.93 56.30
C ASP A 30 22.56 -4.56 54.88
N TYR A 31 23.47 -4.40 53.92
CA TYR A 31 23.16 -4.14 52.51
C TYR A 31 22.62 -5.37 51.77
N VAL A 32 23.07 -6.58 52.15
CA VAL A 32 22.53 -7.86 51.62
C VAL A 32 21.12 -8.11 52.17
N ASN A 33 20.87 -7.84 53.45
CA ASN A 33 19.53 -8.01 54.05
C ASN A 33 18.52 -6.95 53.57
N GLN A 34 18.97 -5.74 53.21
CA GLN A 34 18.10 -4.68 52.67
C GLN A 34 17.77 -4.83 51.17
N ASN A 35 18.47 -5.69 50.43
CA ASN A 35 18.30 -5.88 48.98
C ASN A 35 17.85 -7.31 48.59
N MET A 36 17.33 -8.08 49.54
CA MET A 36 16.74 -9.38 49.23
C MET A 36 15.48 -9.18 48.39
N VAL A 37 15.36 -9.95 47.30
CA VAL A 37 14.21 -9.90 46.41
C VAL A 37 13.17 -10.90 46.87
N THR A 38 11.94 -10.44 47.03
CA THR A 38 10.83 -11.27 47.48
C THR A 38 10.21 -12.04 46.32
N VAL A 39 10.04 -13.35 46.51
CA VAL A 39 9.35 -14.25 45.56
C VAL A 39 8.18 -14.96 46.23
N GLU A 40 7.17 -15.26 45.44
CA GLU A 40 5.98 -15.99 45.84
C GLU A 40 5.89 -17.29 45.03
N ILE A 41 5.63 -18.39 45.73
CA ILE A 41 5.59 -19.74 45.18
C ILE A 41 4.25 -20.40 45.54
N GLN A 42 3.54 -20.87 44.53
CA GLN A 42 2.26 -21.58 44.64
C GLN A 42 2.35 -22.98 44.00
N GLY A 43 1.39 -23.86 44.30
CA GLY A 43 1.32 -25.21 43.73
C GLY A 43 2.24 -26.23 44.38
N TRP A 44 2.59 -26.03 45.67
CA TRP A 44 3.53 -26.87 46.43
C TRP A 44 2.88 -27.70 47.55
N THR A 45 1.55 -27.61 47.71
CA THR A 45 0.81 -28.00 48.93
C THR A 45 0.82 -29.48 49.31
N ASN A 46 1.38 -30.35 48.46
CA ASN A 46 1.41 -31.80 48.67
C ASN A 46 2.74 -32.29 49.31
N ALA A 47 3.61 -31.38 49.73
CA ALA A 47 4.89 -31.69 50.37
C ALA A 47 5.25 -30.62 51.40
N SER A 48 6.28 -30.88 52.21
CA SER A 48 6.70 -29.90 53.22
C SER A 48 7.37 -28.67 52.60
N GLN A 49 7.30 -27.55 53.30
CA GLN A 49 8.03 -26.32 52.95
C GLN A 49 9.53 -26.61 52.72
N GLN A 50 10.14 -27.45 53.54
CA GLN A 50 11.56 -27.78 53.42
C GLN A 50 11.87 -28.59 52.15
N ASP A 51 10.97 -29.50 51.75
CA ASP A 51 11.13 -30.29 50.52
C ASP A 51 11.07 -29.41 49.27
N LEU A 52 10.18 -28.41 49.26
CA LEU A 52 10.09 -27.43 48.17
C LEU A 52 11.38 -26.63 48.04
N ILE A 53 11.92 -26.12 49.16
CA ILE A 53 13.16 -25.35 49.17
C ILE A 53 14.33 -26.20 48.69
N ASN A 54 14.43 -27.45 49.17
CA ASN A 54 15.45 -28.39 48.73
C ASN A 54 15.34 -28.73 47.23
N PHE A 55 14.11 -28.87 46.72
CA PHE A 55 13.84 -29.09 45.30
C PHE A 55 14.30 -27.91 44.44
N LEU A 56 13.93 -26.68 44.82
CA LEU A 56 14.32 -25.47 44.11
C LEU A 56 15.83 -25.24 44.16
N ASN A 57 16.46 -25.49 45.30
CA ASN A 57 17.91 -25.42 45.42
C ASN A 57 18.61 -26.46 44.53
N ARG A 58 18.09 -27.69 44.44
CA ARG A 58 18.63 -28.71 43.52
C ARG A 58 18.44 -28.35 42.05
N LYS A 59 17.28 -27.79 41.68
CA LYS A 59 16.92 -27.52 40.27
C LYS A 59 17.52 -26.23 39.74
N ALA A 60 17.53 -25.18 40.54
CA ALA A 60 17.97 -23.85 40.11
C ALA A 60 19.30 -23.42 40.73
N ARG A 61 19.84 -24.18 41.71
CA ARG A 61 21.02 -23.80 42.51
C ARG A 61 20.84 -22.48 43.28
N ILE A 62 19.61 -22.21 43.69
CA ILE A 62 19.21 -20.97 44.35
C ILE A 62 18.66 -21.30 45.73
N VAL A 63 19.16 -20.60 46.75
CA VAL A 63 18.73 -20.75 48.13
C VAL A 63 17.61 -19.74 48.41
N VAL A 64 16.41 -20.25 48.70
CA VAL A 64 15.30 -19.44 49.20
C VAL A 64 15.40 -19.33 50.72
N THR A 65 15.52 -18.12 51.23
CA THR A 65 15.63 -17.80 52.67
C THR A 65 14.36 -17.16 53.20
N ASN A 66 14.17 -17.15 54.52
CA ASN A 66 12.98 -16.61 55.20
C ASN A 66 11.63 -17.10 54.61
N PRO A 67 11.42 -18.42 54.47
CA PRO A 67 10.22 -18.92 53.85
C PRO A 67 9.05 -18.85 54.85
N THR A 68 8.03 -18.08 54.52
CA THR A 68 6.80 -17.93 55.28
C THR A 68 5.63 -18.46 54.47
N VAL A 69 4.75 -19.22 55.11
CA VAL A 69 3.54 -19.74 54.50
C VAL A 69 2.37 -18.87 54.92
N ASP A 70 1.59 -18.42 53.95
CA ASP A 70 0.37 -17.68 54.20
C ASP A 70 -0.62 -18.52 55.03
N PRO A 71 -1.45 -17.94 55.92
CA PRO A 71 -2.50 -18.62 56.67
C PRO A 71 -3.38 -19.61 55.88
N SER A 72 -3.54 -19.44 54.56
CA SER A 72 -4.28 -20.39 53.73
C SER A 72 -3.55 -21.73 53.47
N GLY A 73 -2.25 -21.81 53.79
CA GLY A 73 -1.39 -22.96 53.54
C GLY A 73 -1.02 -23.19 52.07
N LYS A 74 -1.47 -22.34 51.15
CA LYS A 74 -1.35 -22.55 49.69
C LYS A 74 -0.21 -21.80 49.02
N LEU A 75 0.33 -20.81 49.71
CA LEU A 75 1.26 -19.83 49.17
C LEU A 75 2.46 -19.73 50.11
N LEU A 76 3.64 -19.86 49.54
CA LEU A 76 4.91 -19.69 50.24
C LEU A 76 5.59 -18.45 49.70
N GLN A 77 5.89 -17.52 50.59
CA GLN A 77 6.69 -16.34 50.31
C GLN A 77 8.11 -16.61 50.81
N GLY A 78 9.11 -16.28 50.00
CA GLY A 78 10.51 -16.44 50.36
C GLY A 78 11.35 -15.33 49.75
N GLN A 79 12.61 -15.24 50.17
CA GLN A 79 13.53 -14.20 49.75
C GLN A 79 14.77 -14.81 49.09
N VAL A 80 15.29 -14.14 48.06
CA VAL A 80 16.53 -14.51 47.39
C VAL A 80 17.49 -13.34 47.24
N ARG A 81 18.78 -13.64 47.08
CA ARG A 81 19.86 -12.66 47.22
C ARG A 81 19.91 -11.62 46.12
N THR A 82 19.50 -11.97 44.90
CA THR A 82 19.59 -11.07 43.75
C THR A 82 18.35 -11.16 42.87
N MET A 83 18.07 -10.10 42.11
CA MET A 83 17.01 -10.09 41.09
C MET A 83 17.25 -11.16 40.00
N ARG A 84 18.51 -11.51 39.74
CA ARG A 84 18.88 -12.59 38.81
C ARG A 84 18.44 -13.95 39.34
N ASP A 85 18.69 -14.22 40.62
CA ASP A 85 18.22 -15.45 41.28
C ASP A 85 16.68 -15.51 41.27
N ALA A 86 16.01 -14.38 41.49
CA ALA A 86 14.56 -14.30 41.43
C ALA A 86 14.02 -14.63 40.02
N GLN A 87 14.66 -14.10 38.96
CA GLN A 87 14.31 -14.42 37.57
C GLN A 87 14.59 -15.89 37.21
N ASP A 88 15.70 -16.45 37.67
CA ASP A 88 16.04 -17.85 37.44
C ASP A 88 15.11 -18.80 38.20
N LEU A 89 14.62 -18.41 39.37
CA LEU A 89 13.53 -19.10 40.06
C LEU A 89 12.20 -19.01 39.30
N VAL A 90 11.85 -17.88 38.70
CA VAL A 90 10.61 -17.77 37.89
C VAL A 90 10.61 -18.77 36.74
N LYS A 91 11.77 -19.10 36.15
CA LYS A 91 11.89 -20.13 35.10
C LYS A 91 11.54 -21.55 35.58
N CYS A 92 11.50 -21.78 36.89
CA CYS A 92 11.02 -23.02 37.48
C CYS A 92 9.49 -23.10 37.57
N SER A 93 8.77 -22.02 37.22
CA SER A 93 7.32 -22.09 36.98
C SER A 93 7.02 -23.07 35.85
N GLY A 94 6.04 -23.94 36.05
CA GLY A 94 5.73 -25.03 35.13
C GLY A 94 6.38 -26.37 35.49
N LEU A 95 7.35 -26.41 36.41
CA LEU A 95 7.91 -27.66 36.90
C LEU A 95 6.88 -28.42 37.76
N ARG A 96 6.83 -29.74 37.61
CA ARG A 96 6.03 -30.61 38.48
C ARG A 96 6.77 -30.89 39.79
N PHE A 97 6.10 -30.65 40.92
CA PHE A 97 6.56 -30.95 42.27
C PHE A 97 5.39 -31.53 43.09
N ALA A 98 5.62 -32.66 43.76
CA ALA A 98 4.61 -33.37 44.55
C ALA A 98 3.24 -33.56 43.82
N GLY A 99 3.30 -33.82 42.51
CA GLY A 99 2.13 -34.02 41.65
C GLY A 99 1.45 -32.76 41.12
N GLN A 100 1.83 -31.56 41.58
CA GLN A 100 1.29 -30.27 41.13
C GLN A 100 2.33 -29.45 40.34
N THR A 101 1.85 -28.44 39.61
CA THR A 101 2.71 -27.52 38.85
C THR A 101 3.03 -26.30 39.71
N LEU A 102 4.32 -25.96 39.81
CA LEU A 102 4.75 -24.76 40.53
C LEU A 102 4.46 -23.49 39.73
N PHE A 103 4.05 -22.43 40.44
CA PHE A 103 3.92 -21.08 39.90
C PHE A 103 4.73 -20.11 40.77
N ILE A 104 5.68 -19.41 40.18
CA ILE A 104 6.64 -18.56 40.90
C ILE A 104 6.61 -17.14 40.31
N ARG A 105 6.44 -16.13 41.15
CA ARG A 105 6.46 -14.71 40.76
C ARG A 105 7.32 -13.86 41.70
N ILE A 106 7.84 -12.75 41.20
CA ILE A 106 8.62 -11.77 41.98
C ILE A 106 7.66 -10.68 42.49
N LEU A 107 7.70 -10.39 43.79
CA LEU A 107 6.82 -9.41 44.44
C LEU A 107 7.41 -7.99 44.45
N ASP A 108 8.73 -7.84 44.34
CA ASP A 108 9.40 -6.54 44.23
C ASP A 108 9.64 -6.18 42.76
N ASN A 109 8.64 -5.64 42.07
CA ASN A 109 8.80 -5.33 40.64
C ASN A 109 8.22 -3.97 40.24
N ASN A 110 9.03 -2.93 40.46
CA ASN A 110 8.98 -1.72 39.65
C ASN A 110 9.66 -2.04 38.31
N GLY A 111 8.85 -2.44 37.32
CA GLY A 111 9.19 -2.43 35.90
C GLY A 111 10.23 -3.45 35.41
N MET A 112 9.77 -4.62 34.96
CA MET A 112 10.22 -5.27 33.70
C MET A 112 9.57 -6.67 33.56
N ASN A 113 8.51 -6.75 32.75
CA ASN A 113 8.03 -7.98 32.12
C ASN A 113 7.48 -7.62 30.73
N ASP A 114 8.38 -7.52 29.75
CA ASP A 114 8.18 -6.86 28.44
C ASP A 114 7.52 -7.75 27.37
N GLN A 115 6.83 -8.84 27.77
CA GLN A 115 6.06 -9.67 26.82
C GLN A 115 4.60 -9.89 27.22
N THR A 116 4.30 -9.96 28.52
CA THR A 116 2.92 -10.00 29.02
C THR A 116 2.36 -8.59 29.22
N GLY A 117 3.16 -7.63 29.70
CA GLY A 117 2.77 -6.22 29.77
C GLY A 117 2.48 -5.63 28.39
N ALA A 118 3.35 -5.88 27.40
CA ALA A 118 3.17 -5.39 26.04
C ALA A 118 1.91 -5.94 25.36
N LYS A 119 1.58 -7.23 25.57
CA LYS A 119 0.32 -7.82 25.05
C LYS A 119 -0.91 -7.17 25.70
N ASN A 120 -0.88 -6.96 27.01
CA ASN A 120 -1.96 -6.29 27.72
C ASN A 120 -2.12 -4.81 27.29
N THR A 121 -1.01 -4.10 27.06
CA THR A 121 -1.05 -2.71 26.55
C THR A 121 -1.59 -2.65 25.12
N ILE A 122 -1.20 -3.57 24.24
CA ILE A 122 -1.73 -3.63 22.87
C ILE A 122 -3.24 -3.88 22.89
N GLU A 123 -3.71 -4.80 23.73
CA GLU A 123 -5.14 -5.10 23.88
C GLU A 123 -5.92 -3.93 24.46
N LEU A 124 -5.35 -3.23 25.44
CA LEU A 124 -5.92 -1.99 25.98
C LEU A 124 -6.04 -0.91 24.91
N LEU A 125 -4.99 -0.67 24.12
CA LEU A 125 -5.02 0.31 23.03
C LEU A 125 -6.01 -0.10 21.94
N ARG A 126 -6.10 -1.40 21.63
CA ARG A 126 -7.09 -1.93 20.69
C ARG A 126 -8.50 -1.64 21.15
N ASN A 127 -8.83 -1.96 22.41
CA ASN A 127 -10.15 -1.72 22.97
C ASN A 127 -10.47 -0.22 23.01
N PHE A 128 -9.51 0.62 23.37
CA PHE A 128 -9.66 2.06 23.34
C PHE A 128 -9.98 2.57 21.92
N ILE A 129 -9.24 2.12 20.89
CA ILE A 129 -9.52 2.52 19.51
C ILE A 129 -10.92 2.09 19.07
N LEU A 130 -11.35 0.87 19.39
CA LEU A 130 -12.66 0.36 18.99
C LEU A 130 -13.81 1.18 19.60
N VAL A 131 -13.65 1.66 20.84
CA VAL A 131 -14.63 2.54 21.49
C VAL A 131 -14.58 3.96 20.91
N SER A 132 -13.39 4.44 20.57
CA SER A 132 -13.17 5.78 19.99
C SER A 132 -13.47 5.89 18.50
N TYR A 133 -13.69 4.77 17.80
CA TYR A 133 -13.86 4.75 16.35
C TYR A 133 -15.33 4.59 15.96
N ASN A 134 -15.83 5.56 15.20
CA ASN A 134 -17.12 5.47 14.53
C ASN A 134 -16.93 4.95 13.09
N SER A 135 -17.40 3.72 12.84
CA SER A 135 -17.26 3.06 11.54
C SER A 135 -18.16 3.61 10.44
N GLU A 136 -19.30 4.20 10.79
CA GLU A 136 -20.28 4.75 9.84
C GLU A 136 -19.69 5.97 9.11
N ILE A 137 -19.08 6.88 9.88
CA ILE A 137 -18.45 8.09 9.35
C ILE A 137 -16.92 7.99 9.23
N ARG A 138 -16.35 6.80 9.47
CA ARG A 138 -14.91 6.52 9.46
C ARG A 138 -14.08 7.55 10.26
N MET A 139 -14.58 7.89 11.44
CA MET A 139 -13.98 8.90 12.32
C MET A 139 -13.34 8.25 13.54
N LEU A 140 -12.08 8.58 13.81
CA LEU A 140 -11.42 8.24 15.06
C LEU A 140 -11.41 9.46 16.00
N ASP A 141 -12.14 9.36 17.11
CA ASP A 141 -12.21 10.42 18.11
C ASP A 141 -11.20 10.20 19.24
N LEU A 142 -10.15 11.02 19.22
CA LEU A 142 -9.09 11.07 20.23
C LEU A 142 -9.11 12.42 20.95
N GLN A 143 -10.28 13.01 21.17
CA GLN A 143 -10.37 14.22 21.98
C GLN A 143 -9.98 13.93 23.45
N ASN A 144 -9.17 14.83 24.02
CA ASN A 144 -8.87 14.85 25.45
C ASN A 144 -8.35 13.51 26.04
N VAL A 145 -7.51 12.78 25.30
CA VAL A 145 -7.07 11.43 25.73
C VAL A 145 -6.24 11.43 27.00
N GLN A 146 -5.58 12.55 27.32
CA GLN A 146 -4.78 12.70 28.53
C GLN A 146 -5.62 12.57 29.81
N ASN A 147 -6.92 12.86 29.72
CA ASN A 147 -7.87 12.76 30.83
C ASN A 147 -8.73 11.49 30.75
N ASN A 148 -8.47 10.59 29.81
CA ASN A 148 -9.21 9.33 29.72
C ASN A 148 -8.84 8.42 30.92
N GLN A 149 -9.82 8.14 31.77
CA GLN A 149 -9.59 7.41 33.03
C GLN A 149 -8.94 6.03 32.80
N THR A 150 -9.33 5.31 31.75
CA THR A 150 -8.77 3.99 31.43
C THR A 150 -7.29 4.09 31.07
N LEU A 151 -6.91 5.06 30.24
CA LEU A 151 -5.52 5.25 29.83
C LEU A 151 -4.64 5.74 30.98
N VAL A 152 -5.16 6.67 31.80
CA VAL A 152 -4.48 7.21 32.99
C VAL A 152 -4.26 6.13 34.04
N ASN A 153 -5.30 5.33 34.35
CA ASN A 153 -5.20 4.23 35.32
C ASN A 153 -4.17 3.18 34.93
N ASN A 154 -3.95 2.99 33.63
CA ASN A 154 -2.95 2.07 33.09
C ASN A 154 -1.56 2.73 32.90
N GLY A 155 -1.37 3.94 33.42
CA GLY A 155 -0.06 4.61 33.50
C GLY A 155 0.49 5.12 32.16
N LEU A 156 -0.34 5.19 31.10
CA LEU A 156 0.12 5.61 29.76
C LEU A 156 0.54 7.09 29.70
N PHE A 157 0.08 7.90 30.64
CA PHE A 157 0.45 9.32 30.79
C PHE A 157 1.18 9.62 32.11
N SER A 158 1.71 8.58 32.78
CA SER A 158 2.37 8.72 34.09
C SER A 158 3.70 9.49 34.03
N ASN A 159 4.39 9.49 32.88
CA ASN A 159 5.63 10.22 32.67
C ASN A 159 5.84 10.58 31.18
N ALA A 160 6.85 11.39 30.90
CA ALA A 160 7.14 11.86 29.55
C ALA A 160 7.48 10.73 28.56
N ASN A 161 8.16 9.67 29.01
CA ASN A 161 8.55 8.54 28.15
C ASN A 161 7.32 7.74 27.71
N THR A 162 6.42 7.38 28.64
CA THR A 162 5.18 6.67 28.32
C THR A 162 4.25 7.52 27.45
N THR A 163 4.12 8.81 27.76
CA THR A 163 3.34 9.78 26.98
C THR A 163 3.83 9.90 25.53
N SER A 164 5.15 9.99 25.34
CA SER A 164 5.75 10.13 24.00
C SER A 164 5.54 8.89 23.10
N LYS A 165 5.40 7.71 23.72
CA LYS A 165 5.21 6.43 23.03
C LYS A 165 3.74 6.08 22.78
N PHE A 166 2.81 6.74 23.49
CA PHE A 166 1.38 6.47 23.38
C PHE A 166 0.86 6.58 21.95
N PHE A 167 1.02 7.75 21.31
CA PHE A 167 0.41 7.99 19.99
C PHE A 167 1.02 7.11 18.88
N PRO A 168 2.36 6.93 18.77
CA PRO A 168 2.93 5.96 17.84
C PRO A 168 2.47 4.52 18.06
N ALA A 169 2.32 4.08 19.31
CA ALA A 169 1.78 2.76 19.61
C ALA A 169 0.33 2.63 19.17
N LEU A 170 -0.50 3.63 19.48
CA LEU A 170 -1.91 3.70 19.08
C LEU A 170 -2.07 3.63 17.56
N MET A 171 -1.31 4.43 16.79
CA MET A 171 -1.38 4.42 15.33
C MET A 171 -0.99 3.07 14.74
N LYS A 172 0.05 2.41 15.27
CA LYS A 172 0.44 1.05 14.85
C LYS A 172 -0.64 0.00 15.14
N VAL A 173 -1.31 0.10 16.29
CA VAL A 173 -2.44 -0.78 16.60
C VAL A 173 -3.58 -0.53 15.61
N ALA A 174 -3.94 0.72 15.35
CA ALA A 174 -4.99 1.07 14.39
C ALA A 174 -4.70 0.54 12.97
N GLN A 175 -3.44 0.62 12.51
CA GLN A 175 -3.02 0.01 11.24
C GLN A 175 -3.14 -1.52 11.25
N LYS A 176 -2.76 -2.16 12.36
CA LYS A 176 -2.85 -3.62 12.51
C LYS A 176 -4.30 -4.11 12.48
N GLU A 177 -5.21 -3.34 13.06
CA GLU A 177 -6.65 -3.57 13.03
C GLU A 177 -7.30 -3.21 11.69
N LYS A 178 -6.53 -2.69 10.73
CA LYS A 178 -6.99 -2.29 9.38
C LYS A 178 -8.16 -1.31 9.42
N ILE A 179 -8.15 -0.42 10.40
CA ILE A 179 -9.19 0.60 10.55
C ILE A 179 -9.03 1.64 9.45
N GLN A 180 -10.12 1.94 8.74
CA GLN A 180 -10.15 2.99 7.73
C GLN A 180 -10.47 4.33 8.40
N ILE A 181 -9.62 5.33 8.25
CA ILE A 181 -9.80 6.63 8.91
C ILE A 181 -9.85 7.72 7.84
N ASP A 182 -11.02 8.30 7.64
CA ASP A 182 -11.22 9.49 6.82
C ASP A 182 -11.17 10.78 7.66
N SER A 183 -11.59 10.70 8.94
CA SER A 183 -11.65 11.83 9.86
C SER A 183 -10.97 11.52 11.19
N ILE A 184 -10.25 12.46 11.76
CA ILE A 184 -9.65 12.30 13.10
C ILE A 184 -9.83 13.55 13.95
N ASN A 185 -10.28 13.35 15.19
CA ASN A 185 -10.40 14.41 16.18
C ASN A 185 -9.25 14.32 17.18
N LEU A 186 -8.39 15.35 17.21
CA LEU A 186 -7.25 15.50 18.12
C LEU A 186 -7.42 16.70 19.05
N SER A 187 -8.65 17.17 19.24
CA SER A 187 -8.94 18.36 20.02
C SER A 187 -8.64 18.19 21.52
N ASN A 188 -8.31 19.29 22.21
CA ASN A 188 -8.11 19.33 23.66
C ASN A 188 -7.02 18.36 24.18
N ASN A 189 -5.92 18.18 23.45
CA ASN A 189 -4.83 17.26 23.81
C ASN A 189 -3.55 17.99 24.24
N ASN A 190 -3.61 19.30 24.47
CA ASN A 190 -2.47 20.14 24.82
C ASN A 190 -1.31 20.04 23.80
N LEU A 191 -1.60 19.79 22.52
CA LEU A 191 -0.58 19.67 21.48
C LEU A 191 0.08 21.02 21.22
N ASP A 192 1.41 21.06 21.14
CA ASP A 192 2.17 22.27 20.86
C ASP A 192 3.00 22.14 19.57
N ASP A 193 3.83 23.15 19.28
CA ASP A 193 4.68 23.19 18.10
C ASP A 193 5.71 22.04 18.01
N HIS A 194 5.97 21.34 19.12
CA HIS A 194 6.92 20.22 19.21
C HIS A 194 6.24 18.85 19.06
N SER A 195 4.90 18.80 19.06
CA SER A 195 4.15 17.56 18.92
C SER A 195 4.50 16.82 17.63
N ARG A 196 4.70 15.49 17.75
CA ARG A 196 4.94 14.60 16.62
C ARG A 196 3.68 13.87 16.14
N TRP A 197 2.53 14.12 16.76
CA TRP A 197 1.30 13.35 16.49
C TRP A 197 0.86 13.49 15.03
N LEU A 198 0.83 14.71 14.49
CA LEU A 198 0.51 14.92 13.07
C LEU A 198 1.51 14.25 12.13
N TYR A 199 2.80 14.24 12.49
CA TYR A 199 3.80 13.55 11.70
C TYR A 199 3.59 12.04 11.73
N GLU A 200 3.35 11.45 12.90
CA GLU A 200 3.09 10.01 13.01
C GLU A 200 1.80 9.60 12.29
N LEU A 201 0.74 10.39 12.46
CA LEU A 201 -0.52 10.22 11.74
C LEU A 201 -0.31 10.21 10.23
N SER A 202 0.54 11.10 9.72
CA SER A 202 0.82 11.18 8.28
C SER A 202 1.53 9.95 7.70
N LEU A 203 2.26 9.21 8.53
CA LEU A 203 2.92 7.97 8.13
C LEU A 203 1.92 6.82 8.15
N CYS A 204 1.03 6.82 9.14
CA CYS A 204 0.11 5.71 9.34
C CYS A 204 -1.15 5.80 8.47
N PHE A 205 -1.68 7.02 8.33
CA PHE A 205 -2.94 7.34 7.63
C PHE A 205 -2.73 8.55 6.70
N PRO A 206 -1.97 8.39 5.60
CA PRO A 206 -1.62 9.49 4.70
C PRO A 206 -2.82 10.08 3.92
N ASN A 207 -3.94 9.35 3.85
CA ASN A 207 -5.12 9.70 3.06
C ASN A 207 -6.26 10.31 3.89
N VAL A 208 -6.02 10.67 5.16
CA VAL A 208 -7.02 11.35 6.00
C VAL A 208 -7.52 12.62 5.30
N LYS A 209 -8.84 12.82 5.35
CA LYS A 209 -9.55 13.91 4.70
C LYS A 209 -9.88 15.03 5.69
N ASN A 210 -10.13 14.72 6.96
CA ASN A 210 -10.52 15.71 7.95
C ASN A 210 -9.68 15.59 9.23
N ILE A 211 -9.12 16.69 9.71
CA ILE A 211 -8.36 16.74 10.97
C ILE A 211 -8.90 17.88 11.84
N ALA A 212 -9.36 17.55 13.06
CA ALA A 212 -9.68 18.55 14.06
C ALA A 212 -8.54 18.67 15.10
N LEU A 213 -8.04 19.88 15.31
CA LEU A 213 -6.98 20.23 16.25
C LEU A 213 -7.46 21.27 17.27
N SER A 214 -8.77 21.40 17.48
CA SER A 214 -9.34 22.49 18.28
C SER A 214 -8.79 22.51 19.71
N ASN A 215 -8.66 23.71 20.28
CA ASN A 215 -8.26 23.92 21.67
C ASN A 215 -6.94 23.20 22.04
N ASN A 216 -5.91 23.38 21.21
CA ASN A 216 -4.55 22.97 21.50
C ASN A 216 -3.65 24.24 21.66
N ASN A 217 -2.34 24.04 21.81
CA ASN A 217 -1.36 25.10 22.05
C ASN A 217 -0.42 25.32 20.85
N ILE A 218 -0.93 25.12 19.62
CA ILE A 218 -0.15 25.31 18.38
C ILE A 218 -0.04 26.80 18.09
N ARG A 219 1.18 27.33 18.06
CA ARG A 219 1.47 28.76 17.90
C ARG A 219 2.09 29.07 16.55
N LYS A 220 2.92 28.16 16.03
CA LYS A 220 3.78 28.42 14.88
C LYS A 220 3.42 27.56 13.68
N ILE A 221 3.55 28.15 12.49
CA ILE A 221 3.34 27.45 11.22
C ILE A 221 4.40 26.36 10.95
N ASP A 222 5.56 26.42 11.60
CA ASP A 222 6.67 25.46 11.45
C ASP A 222 6.25 24.00 11.66
N LEU A 223 5.23 23.75 12.49
CA LEU A 223 4.66 22.42 12.68
C LEU A 223 4.12 21.87 11.36
N PHE A 224 3.40 22.69 10.61
CA PHE A 224 2.78 22.33 9.34
C PHE A 224 3.76 22.34 8.17
N ASP A 225 4.81 23.17 8.22
CA ASP A 225 5.88 23.15 7.21
C ASP A 225 6.53 21.75 7.10
N ARG A 226 6.69 21.05 8.23
CA ARG A 226 7.19 19.66 8.27
C ARG A 226 6.21 18.65 7.68
N LEU A 227 4.97 19.06 7.42
CA LEU A 227 3.91 18.25 6.81
C LEU A 227 3.74 18.53 5.31
N LYS A 228 4.61 19.35 4.71
CA LYS A 228 4.61 19.55 3.26
C LYS A 228 4.73 18.22 2.52
N ASN A 229 3.94 18.04 1.47
CA ASN A 229 3.78 16.80 0.70
C ASN A 229 3.16 15.62 1.48
N LYS A 230 2.53 15.89 2.63
CA LYS A 230 1.77 14.91 3.41
C LYS A 230 0.30 15.32 3.44
N PHE A 231 -0.57 14.39 3.84
CA PHE A 231 -2.02 14.61 3.87
C PHE A 231 -2.55 15.20 2.57
N LEU A 232 -2.15 14.60 1.44
CA LEU A 232 -2.46 15.11 0.10
C LEU A 232 -3.96 15.12 -0.20
N GLN A 233 -4.75 14.39 0.59
CA GLN A 233 -6.21 14.31 0.51
C GLN A 233 -6.95 15.14 1.59
N LEU A 234 -6.23 15.89 2.42
CA LEU A 234 -6.84 16.72 3.45
C LEU A 234 -7.77 17.75 2.83
N ARG A 235 -9.06 17.64 3.15
CA ARG A 235 -10.16 18.49 2.71
C ARG A 235 -10.56 19.50 3.79
N GLU A 236 -10.62 19.10 5.05
CA GLU A 236 -11.03 19.96 6.16
C GLU A 236 -10.01 19.97 7.31
N LEU A 237 -9.77 21.16 7.85
CA LEU A 237 -8.88 21.37 8.98
C LEU A 237 -9.54 22.30 10.00
N ILE A 238 -9.63 21.89 11.26
CA ILE A 238 -10.12 22.74 12.35
C ILE A 238 -8.95 23.09 13.27
N VAL A 239 -8.62 24.37 13.40
CA VAL A 239 -7.55 24.90 14.25
C VAL A 239 -8.06 25.92 15.28
N GLN A 240 -9.38 26.14 15.36
CA GLN A 240 -10.01 27.01 16.34
C GLN A 240 -9.49 26.78 17.77
N GLY A 241 -9.29 27.87 18.53
CA GLY A 241 -8.80 27.81 19.91
C GLY A 241 -7.29 27.59 20.03
N ASN A 242 -6.55 27.42 18.93
CA ASN A 242 -5.10 27.51 18.93
C ASN A 242 -4.64 28.96 18.69
N PRO A 243 -3.52 29.41 19.28
CA PRO A 243 -2.97 30.73 18.99
C PRO A 243 -2.69 31.00 17.50
N ILE A 244 -2.32 29.97 16.73
CA ILE A 244 -2.10 30.10 15.28
C ILE A 244 -3.34 30.56 14.51
N ALA A 245 -4.56 30.27 15.00
CA ALA A 245 -5.80 30.62 14.31
C ALA A 245 -6.03 32.14 14.19
N GLN A 246 -5.32 32.95 14.98
CA GLN A 246 -5.37 34.41 14.92
C GLN A 246 -4.38 35.03 13.91
N ASP A 247 -3.49 34.22 13.34
CA ASP A 247 -2.49 34.67 12.37
C ASP A 247 -2.95 34.42 10.93
N MET A 248 -3.40 35.49 10.26
CA MET A 248 -3.87 35.45 8.87
C MET A 248 -2.81 34.95 7.88
N ASN A 249 -1.53 35.27 8.09
CA ASN A 249 -0.45 34.81 7.21
C ASN A 249 -0.22 33.31 7.39
N ALA A 250 -0.29 32.82 8.63
CA ALA A 250 -0.23 31.39 8.90
C ALA A 250 -1.40 30.64 8.25
N MET A 251 -2.63 31.18 8.33
CA MET A 251 -3.80 30.57 7.68
C MET A 251 -3.66 30.50 6.16
N GLN A 252 -3.19 31.56 5.50
CA GLN A 252 -2.90 31.51 4.06
C GLN A 252 -1.81 30.49 3.71
N LYS A 253 -0.79 30.37 4.55
CA LYS A 253 0.28 29.39 4.35
C LYS A 253 -0.22 27.95 4.51
N LEU A 254 -1.16 27.66 5.42
CA LEU A 254 -1.79 26.34 5.54
C LEU A 254 -2.44 25.90 4.22
N VAL A 255 -3.13 26.82 3.54
CA VAL A 255 -3.72 26.56 2.22
C VAL A 255 -2.61 26.11 1.26
N SER A 256 -1.47 26.79 1.21
CA SER A 256 -0.35 26.40 0.33
C SER A 256 0.29 25.05 0.67
N ILE A 257 0.28 24.64 1.94
CA ILE A 257 0.88 23.39 2.42
C ILE A 257 0.03 22.18 2.01
N PHE A 258 -1.29 22.31 2.07
CA PHE A 258 -2.25 21.23 1.81
C PHE A 258 -3.02 21.51 0.50
N PRO A 259 -2.62 20.91 -0.64
CA PRO A 259 -3.17 21.28 -1.95
C PRO A 259 -4.67 21.07 -2.11
N ARG A 260 -5.24 20.11 -1.37
CA ARG A 260 -6.66 19.76 -1.42
C ARG A 260 -7.52 20.35 -0.30
N LEU A 261 -6.97 21.23 0.54
CA LEU A 261 -7.70 21.82 1.65
C LEU A 261 -8.77 22.80 1.14
N ILE A 262 -10.03 22.55 1.51
CA ILE A 262 -11.21 23.31 1.06
C ILE A 262 -11.78 24.15 2.20
N ILE A 263 -11.76 23.62 3.44
CA ILE A 263 -12.40 24.26 4.59
C ILE A 263 -11.41 24.39 5.75
N ILE A 264 -11.34 25.58 6.34
CA ILE A 264 -10.63 25.85 7.60
C ILE A 264 -11.61 26.47 8.58
N ASP A 265 -11.79 25.86 9.76
CA ASP A 265 -12.68 26.36 10.82
C ASP A 265 -14.12 26.68 10.31
N GLY A 266 -14.62 25.87 9.38
CA GLY A 266 -15.92 26.06 8.72
C GLY A 266 -15.93 27.11 7.59
N ALA A 267 -14.88 27.90 7.43
CA ALA A 267 -14.74 28.85 6.33
C ALA A 267 -14.18 28.17 5.06
N GLN A 268 -14.84 28.39 3.93
CA GLN A 268 -14.36 27.90 2.63
C GLN A 268 -13.15 28.72 2.16
N VAL A 269 -12.02 28.04 1.94
CA VAL A 269 -10.75 28.63 1.48
C VAL A 269 -10.40 28.27 0.03
N ARG A 270 -11.09 27.30 -0.57
CA ARG A 270 -10.98 26.93 -1.99
C ARG A 270 -12.33 26.53 -2.59
N ASP A 271 -12.46 26.71 -3.89
CA ASP A 271 -13.56 26.16 -4.68
C ASP A 271 -13.31 24.67 -4.97
N GLU A 272 -14.24 23.82 -4.54
CA GLU A 272 -14.20 22.36 -4.70
C GLU A 272 -14.30 21.93 -6.17
N GLN A 273 -15.18 22.55 -6.95
CA GLN A 273 -15.38 22.22 -8.36
C GLN A 273 -14.14 22.59 -9.17
N LYS A 274 -13.61 23.80 -8.95
CA LYS A 274 -12.39 24.24 -9.64
C LYS A 274 -11.21 23.35 -9.29
N LEU A 275 -11.04 23.00 -8.02
CA LEU A 275 -9.97 22.11 -7.56
C LEU A 275 -10.07 20.72 -8.21
N ASN A 276 -11.26 20.13 -8.24
CA ASN A 276 -11.49 18.83 -8.88
C ASN A 276 -11.21 18.87 -10.38
N SER A 277 -11.57 19.94 -11.09
CA SER A 277 -11.27 20.11 -12.52
C SER A 277 -9.77 20.17 -12.83
N ILE A 278 -8.95 20.63 -11.87
CA ILE A 278 -7.49 20.72 -12.01
C ILE A 278 -6.83 19.39 -11.65
N LEU A 279 -7.34 18.69 -10.63
CA LEU A 279 -6.68 17.54 -10.02
C LEU A 279 -7.23 16.17 -10.46
N THR A 280 -8.21 16.15 -11.37
CA THR A 280 -8.76 14.90 -11.91
C THR A 280 -8.69 14.92 -13.44
N PHE A 281 -8.43 13.75 -14.02
CA PHE A 281 -8.54 13.58 -15.47
C PHE A 281 -10.01 13.56 -15.89
N PRO A 282 -10.36 14.06 -17.09
CA PRO A 282 -11.73 14.01 -17.60
C PRO A 282 -12.29 12.59 -17.77
N VAL A 283 -11.40 11.61 -17.93
CA VAL A 283 -11.75 10.20 -18.14
C VAL A 283 -11.20 9.37 -16.98
N LYS A 284 -12.02 8.47 -16.45
CA LYS A 284 -11.60 7.52 -15.42
C LYS A 284 -10.78 6.41 -16.06
N SER A 285 -9.71 5.99 -15.39
CA SER A 285 -8.95 4.81 -15.82
C SER A 285 -9.84 3.57 -15.73
N THR A 286 -9.88 2.78 -16.80
CA THR A 286 -10.49 1.45 -16.84
C THR A 286 -9.40 0.40 -17.08
N SER A 287 -9.67 -0.86 -16.77
CA SER A 287 -8.76 -1.98 -17.02
C SER A 287 -8.97 -2.63 -18.39
N VAL A 288 -10.09 -2.36 -19.05
CA VAL A 288 -10.38 -2.93 -20.36
C VAL A 288 -11.01 -1.88 -21.26
N PHE A 289 -10.67 -1.96 -22.54
CA PHE A 289 -11.29 -1.23 -23.62
C PHE A 289 -11.32 -2.11 -24.87
N PHE A 290 -12.51 -2.35 -25.39
CA PHE A 290 -12.71 -3.02 -26.67
C PHE A 290 -13.58 -2.11 -27.52
N GLU A 291 -13.17 -1.86 -28.77
CA GLU A 291 -13.95 -1.03 -29.69
C GLU A 291 -15.31 -1.65 -30.02
N ASN A 292 -15.42 -2.99 -30.04
CA ASN A 292 -16.66 -3.74 -30.19
C ASN A 292 -16.56 -5.16 -29.60
N ASP A 293 -17.70 -5.86 -29.51
CA ASP A 293 -17.81 -7.18 -28.90
C ASP A 293 -17.09 -8.30 -29.67
N ASP A 294 -17.00 -8.20 -31.00
CA ASP A 294 -16.31 -9.21 -31.82
C ASP A 294 -14.81 -9.15 -31.59
N LEU A 295 -14.25 -7.94 -31.51
CA LEU A 295 -12.86 -7.72 -31.12
C LEU A 295 -12.59 -8.18 -29.70
N SER A 296 -13.54 -7.97 -28.78
CA SER A 296 -13.43 -8.48 -27.40
C SER A 296 -13.26 -10.00 -27.36
N LYS A 297 -14.13 -10.74 -28.06
CA LYS A 297 -14.06 -12.21 -28.14
C LYS A 297 -12.77 -12.69 -28.81
N ALA A 298 -12.41 -12.07 -29.95
CA ALA A 298 -11.24 -12.44 -30.72
C ALA A 298 -9.93 -12.20 -29.93
N ALA A 299 -9.78 -11.01 -29.33
CA ALA A 299 -8.61 -10.67 -28.54
C ALA A 299 -8.48 -11.53 -27.28
N THR A 300 -9.58 -11.79 -26.57
CA THR A 300 -9.57 -12.64 -25.37
C THR A 300 -9.16 -14.08 -25.70
N SER A 301 -9.71 -14.64 -26.79
CA SER A 301 -9.35 -15.97 -27.27
C SER A 301 -7.87 -16.02 -27.67
N PHE A 302 -7.41 -15.06 -28.47
CA PHE A 302 -6.02 -14.93 -28.90
C PHE A 302 -5.06 -14.86 -27.69
N LEU A 303 -5.27 -13.93 -26.76
CA LEU A 303 -4.38 -13.70 -25.62
C LEU A 303 -4.31 -14.91 -24.69
N THR A 304 -5.44 -15.57 -24.42
CA THR A 304 -5.49 -16.75 -23.55
C THR A 304 -4.65 -17.89 -24.12
N SER A 305 -4.85 -18.21 -25.41
CA SER A 305 -4.09 -19.26 -26.09
C SER A 305 -2.61 -18.87 -26.26
N TYR A 306 -2.35 -17.61 -26.63
CA TYR A 306 -1.00 -17.10 -26.86
C TYR A 306 -0.15 -17.19 -25.58
N LEU A 307 -0.65 -16.67 -24.44
CA LEU A 307 0.10 -16.69 -23.18
C LEU A 307 0.28 -18.11 -22.65
N ASN A 308 -0.70 -18.99 -22.83
CA ASN A 308 -0.56 -20.40 -22.45
C ASN A 308 0.59 -21.07 -23.23
N PHE A 309 0.65 -20.91 -24.54
CA PHE A 309 1.78 -21.43 -25.33
C PHE A 309 3.09 -20.69 -25.02
N TRP A 310 3.06 -19.39 -24.77
CA TRP A 310 4.23 -18.61 -24.40
C TRP A 310 4.92 -19.13 -23.12
N ASP A 311 4.13 -19.55 -22.14
CA ASP A 311 4.62 -20.06 -20.85
C ASP A 311 4.98 -21.55 -20.90
N THR A 312 4.31 -22.35 -21.73
CA THR A 312 4.50 -23.82 -21.78
C THR A 312 5.45 -24.27 -22.89
N ASN A 313 5.21 -23.86 -24.13
CA ASN A 313 6.01 -24.22 -25.29
C ASN A 313 5.88 -23.16 -26.40
N ARG A 314 6.87 -22.28 -26.48
CA ARG A 314 6.92 -21.16 -27.44
C ARG A 314 6.99 -21.61 -28.90
N MET A 315 7.41 -22.83 -29.19
CA MET A 315 7.46 -23.34 -30.57
C MET A 315 6.07 -23.46 -31.19
N ASN A 316 5.05 -23.75 -30.37
CA ASN A 316 3.67 -23.85 -30.84
C ASN A 316 3.11 -22.50 -31.33
N LEU A 317 3.75 -21.38 -30.98
CA LEU A 317 3.36 -20.05 -31.48
C LEU A 317 3.79 -19.80 -32.92
N MET A 318 4.73 -20.58 -33.48
CA MET A 318 5.32 -20.27 -34.80
C MET A 318 4.32 -20.37 -35.95
N VAL A 319 3.23 -21.13 -35.77
CA VAL A 319 2.11 -21.18 -36.72
C VAL A 319 1.40 -19.83 -36.90
N LEU A 320 1.54 -18.92 -35.92
CA LEU A 320 0.95 -17.58 -35.97
C LEU A 320 1.80 -16.58 -36.76
N TYR A 321 3.05 -16.91 -37.08
CA TYR A 321 3.99 -15.98 -37.72
C TYR A 321 4.21 -16.36 -39.19
N THR A 322 4.22 -15.36 -40.06
CA THR A 322 4.53 -15.46 -41.49
C THR A 322 5.99 -15.06 -41.75
N PRO A 323 6.55 -15.29 -42.95
CA PRO A 323 7.89 -14.81 -43.30
C PRO A 323 8.09 -13.30 -43.16
N GLN A 324 7.01 -12.50 -43.24
CA GLN A 324 7.04 -11.04 -43.11
C GLN A 324 6.76 -10.57 -41.68
N SER A 325 6.28 -11.47 -40.80
CA SER A 325 5.97 -11.12 -39.42
C SER A 325 7.22 -10.66 -38.67
N GLN A 326 7.05 -9.70 -37.77
CA GLN A 326 8.17 -9.07 -37.06
C GLN A 326 8.00 -9.13 -35.55
N PHE A 327 9.08 -9.41 -34.85
CA PHE A 327 9.16 -9.34 -33.40
C PHE A 327 10.33 -8.46 -32.97
N SER A 328 10.12 -7.68 -31.92
CA SER A 328 11.22 -7.08 -31.17
C SER A 328 10.83 -6.89 -29.70
N PHE A 329 11.84 -6.79 -28.84
CA PHE A 329 11.62 -6.50 -27.44
C PHE A 329 12.56 -5.41 -26.93
N GLN A 330 12.15 -4.76 -25.85
CA GLN A 330 12.97 -3.80 -25.12
C GLN A 330 12.78 -3.97 -23.62
N TYR A 331 13.75 -3.54 -22.83
CA TYR A 331 13.56 -3.36 -21.41
C TYR A 331 13.59 -1.88 -21.06
N ASP A 332 12.74 -1.48 -20.12
CA ASP A 332 12.74 -0.17 -19.51
C ASP A 332 13.30 -0.26 -18.10
N SER A 333 14.45 0.38 -17.89
CA SER A 333 15.11 0.48 -16.60
C SER A 333 14.85 1.81 -15.90
N SER A 334 13.82 2.54 -16.31
CA SER A 334 13.41 3.78 -15.64
C SER A 334 13.05 3.48 -14.18
N ALA A 335 13.53 4.33 -13.27
CA ALA A 335 13.24 4.19 -11.86
C ALA A 335 11.75 4.50 -11.58
N ILE A 336 11.12 3.67 -10.75
CA ILE A 336 9.75 3.89 -10.27
C ILE A 336 9.87 4.32 -8.81
N SER A 337 9.28 5.47 -8.45
CA SER A 337 9.43 6.07 -7.12
C SER A 337 8.97 5.17 -5.97
N GLU A 338 8.08 4.21 -6.24
CA GLU A 338 7.51 3.27 -5.27
C GLU A 338 8.23 1.90 -5.27
N TYR A 339 9.18 1.67 -6.17
CA TYR A 339 9.87 0.39 -6.29
C TYR A 339 11.09 0.32 -5.37
N SER A 340 10.95 -0.40 -4.25
CA SER A 340 12.05 -0.77 -3.36
C SER A 340 12.67 -2.12 -3.75
N GLY A 341 12.88 -2.37 -5.05
CA GLY A 341 13.32 -3.68 -5.52
C GLY A 341 14.81 -3.78 -5.81
N ASN A 342 15.17 -4.85 -6.50
CA ASN A 342 16.55 -5.30 -6.62
C ASN A 342 17.41 -4.30 -7.41
N THR A 343 18.48 -3.79 -6.80
CA THR A 343 19.43 -2.86 -7.45
C THR A 343 20.63 -3.57 -8.07
N SER A 344 20.56 -4.90 -8.24
CA SER A 344 21.68 -5.67 -8.75
C SER A 344 22.09 -5.22 -10.17
N PRO A 345 23.39 -5.09 -10.46
CA PRO A 345 23.87 -4.79 -11.80
C PRO A 345 23.55 -5.88 -12.82
N SER A 346 23.23 -7.11 -12.38
CA SER A 346 22.87 -8.24 -13.25
C SER A 346 21.37 -8.38 -13.48
N LEU A 347 20.56 -7.43 -13.00
CA LEU A 347 19.09 -7.51 -13.04
C LEU A 347 18.54 -7.68 -14.46
N TRP A 348 19.17 -7.05 -15.44
CA TRP A 348 18.68 -7.00 -16.84
C TRP A 348 19.48 -7.90 -17.80
N ASN A 349 20.45 -8.67 -17.30
CA ASN A 349 21.39 -9.40 -18.17
C ASN A 349 20.72 -10.30 -19.21
N ASN A 350 19.56 -10.89 -18.89
CA ASN A 350 18.80 -11.74 -19.81
C ASN A 350 18.20 -10.97 -21.00
N TYR A 351 18.08 -9.64 -20.91
CA TYR A 351 17.41 -8.80 -21.91
C TYR A 351 18.37 -7.80 -22.59
N THR A 352 19.49 -7.44 -21.94
CA THR A 352 20.35 -6.32 -22.36
C THR A 352 20.92 -6.47 -23.78
N SER A 353 21.32 -7.68 -24.18
CA SER A 353 22.08 -7.89 -25.43
C SER A 353 21.30 -7.49 -26.69
N HIS A 354 20.01 -7.81 -26.74
CA HIS A 354 19.16 -7.62 -27.93
C HIS A 354 18.01 -6.63 -27.72
N SER A 355 18.03 -5.88 -26.62
CA SER A 355 17.03 -4.84 -26.34
C SER A 355 16.99 -3.77 -27.44
N ARG A 356 15.83 -3.55 -28.06
CA ARG A 356 15.62 -2.59 -29.15
C ARG A 356 14.99 -1.26 -28.67
N ASN A 357 15.53 -0.67 -27.60
CA ASN A 357 15.12 0.68 -27.18
C ASN A 357 15.84 1.75 -28.02
N LEU A 358 15.16 2.33 -29.01
CA LEU A 358 15.78 3.27 -29.97
C LEU A 358 16.27 4.58 -29.32
N LYS A 359 15.74 4.95 -28.15
CA LYS A 359 16.24 6.08 -27.35
C LYS A 359 17.62 5.80 -26.73
N ARG A 360 17.91 4.52 -26.43
CA ARG A 360 19.19 4.09 -25.82
C ARG A 360 20.18 3.54 -26.84
N VAL A 361 19.68 2.87 -27.88
CA VAL A 361 20.49 2.28 -28.95
C VAL A 361 20.56 3.30 -30.07
N SER A 362 21.69 3.98 -30.22
CA SER A 362 21.90 4.99 -31.26
C SER A 362 22.39 4.40 -32.58
N ASN A 363 23.16 3.30 -32.54
CA ASN A 363 23.78 2.70 -33.72
C ASN A 363 22.74 2.05 -34.65
N GLU A 364 22.70 2.48 -35.91
CA GLU A 364 21.77 1.99 -36.95
C GLU A 364 21.87 0.48 -37.19
N LYS A 365 23.08 -0.07 -37.38
CA LYS A 365 23.28 -1.52 -37.60
C LYS A 365 22.73 -2.33 -36.43
N SER A 366 22.98 -1.89 -35.20
CA SER A 366 22.41 -2.53 -34.00
C SER A 366 20.88 -2.42 -33.95
N ARG A 367 20.29 -1.31 -34.40
CA ARG A 367 18.83 -1.19 -34.52
C ARG A 367 18.29 -2.19 -35.53
N ILE A 368 18.89 -2.31 -36.71
CA ILE A 368 18.44 -3.27 -37.74
C ILE A 368 18.53 -4.70 -37.24
N MET A 369 19.68 -5.11 -36.68
CA MET A 369 19.93 -6.49 -36.21
C MET A 369 19.05 -6.93 -35.04
N ARG A 370 18.48 -6.00 -34.26
CA ARG A 370 17.58 -6.30 -33.14
C ARG A 370 16.10 -6.38 -33.57
N LEU A 371 15.83 -6.52 -34.87
CA LEU A 371 14.52 -6.88 -35.41
C LEU A 371 14.59 -8.36 -35.79
N PHE A 372 13.64 -9.16 -35.32
CA PHE A 372 13.53 -10.55 -35.73
C PHE A 372 12.40 -10.65 -36.76
N VAL A 373 12.70 -11.14 -37.95
CA VAL A 373 11.74 -11.23 -39.05
C VAL A 373 11.58 -12.68 -39.47
N GLY A 374 10.33 -13.12 -39.57
CA GLY A 374 9.97 -14.48 -39.93
C GLY A 374 10.09 -15.50 -38.79
N PRO A 375 9.45 -16.68 -38.93
CA PRO A 375 9.28 -17.61 -37.81
C PRO A 375 10.60 -18.14 -37.23
N GLU A 376 11.61 -18.34 -38.07
CA GLU A 376 12.91 -18.86 -37.63
C GLU A 376 13.64 -17.90 -36.69
N GLN A 377 13.76 -16.62 -37.07
CA GLN A 377 14.43 -15.62 -36.24
C GLN A 377 13.64 -15.34 -34.96
N ILE A 378 12.30 -15.33 -35.06
CA ILE A 378 11.41 -15.12 -33.92
C ILE A 378 11.52 -16.28 -32.92
N SER A 379 11.51 -17.53 -33.41
CA SER A 379 11.72 -18.73 -32.59
C SER A 379 13.04 -18.68 -31.82
N ASN A 380 14.13 -18.35 -32.52
CA ASN A 380 15.46 -18.21 -31.89
C ASN A 380 15.47 -17.12 -30.81
N ALA A 381 14.84 -15.98 -31.08
CA ALA A 381 14.71 -14.90 -30.09
C ALA A 381 13.88 -15.34 -28.88
N PHE A 382 12.78 -16.07 -29.09
CA PHE A 382 11.91 -16.59 -28.04
C PHE A 382 12.64 -17.56 -27.13
N ASN A 383 13.52 -18.42 -27.66
CA ASN A 383 14.34 -19.34 -26.87
C ASN A 383 15.44 -18.62 -26.06
N CYS A 384 15.80 -17.40 -26.44
CA CYS A 384 16.77 -16.57 -25.73
C CYS A 384 16.16 -15.70 -24.61
N LEU A 385 14.84 -15.72 -24.44
CA LEU A 385 14.14 -15.01 -23.36
C LEU A 385 13.85 -15.94 -22.18
N PRO A 386 13.87 -15.45 -20.92
CA PRO A 386 13.55 -16.27 -19.74
C PRO A 386 12.21 -16.96 -19.86
N LYS A 387 12.06 -18.15 -19.26
CA LYS A 387 10.77 -18.84 -19.15
C LYS A 387 9.89 -18.08 -18.18
N THR A 388 8.61 -17.94 -18.51
CA THR A 388 7.68 -17.09 -17.77
C THR A 388 6.45 -17.84 -17.30
N LYS A 389 5.72 -17.24 -16.37
CA LYS A 389 4.36 -17.61 -16.01
C LYS A 389 3.49 -16.37 -15.90
N HIS A 390 2.41 -16.33 -16.67
CA HIS A 390 1.37 -15.32 -16.60
C HIS A 390 0.17 -15.86 -15.82
N SER A 391 -0.48 -14.97 -15.06
CA SER A 391 -1.63 -15.26 -14.22
C SER A 391 -2.93 -14.72 -14.80
N LEU A 392 -3.00 -14.36 -16.09
CA LEU A 392 -4.19 -13.75 -16.71
C LEU A 392 -5.50 -14.52 -16.44
N ALA A 393 -5.44 -15.85 -16.51
CA ALA A 393 -6.61 -16.70 -16.26
C ALA A 393 -7.02 -16.80 -14.77
N THR A 394 -6.05 -16.67 -13.86
CA THR A 394 -6.27 -16.84 -12.40
C THR A 394 -6.45 -15.52 -11.66
N ASP A 395 -5.86 -14.44 -12.17
CA ASP A 395 -5.92 -13.10 -11.60
C ASP A 395 -5.95 -12.03 -12.70
N PRO A 396 -7.10 -11.87 -13.39
CA PRO A 396 -7.26 -10.91 -14.48
C PRO A 396 -7.15 -9.45 -14.02
N THR A 397 -7.27 -9.16 -12.71
CA THR A 397 -7.21 -7.79 -12.17
C THR A 397 -5.82 -7.15 -12.30
N ASN A 398 -4.79 -7.98 -12.50
CA ASN A 398 -3.42 -7.53 -12.74
C ASN A 398 -3.13 -7.15 -14.19
N TYR A 399 -4.11 -7.27 -15.08
CA TYR A 399 -3.95 -7.02 -16.51
C TYR A 399 -4.87 -5.89 -17.00
N SER A 400 -4.38 -5.11 -17.97
CA SER A 400 -5.17 -4.16 -18.74
C SER A 400 -5.14 -4.55 -20.21
N ILE A 401 -6.28 -4.47 -20.89
CA ILE A 401 -6.41 -4.86 -22.30
C ILE A 401 -7.08 -3.75 -23.08
N GLU A 402 -6.42 -3.27 -24.13
CA GLU A 402 -6.98 -2.34 -25.09
C GLU A 402 -6.95 -2.96 -26.48
N THR A 403 -8.11 -3.06 -27.14
CA THR A 403 -8.21 -3.56 -28.51
C THR A 403 -8.97 -2.61 -29.41
N VAL A 404 -8.35 -2.26 -30.53
CA VAL A 404 -8.92 -1.40 -31.58
C VAL A 404 -8.78 -2.05 -32.95
N SER A 405 -9.67 -1.68 -33.85
CA SER A 405 -9.59 -2.04 -35.26
C SER A 405 -8.30 -1.51 -35.87
N TYR A 406 -7.69 -2.28 -36.77
CA TYR A 406 -6.53 -1.88 -37.56
C TYR A 406 -6.85 -1.99 -39.07
N PRO A 407 -7.59 -1.02 -39.64
CA PRO A 407 -8.13 -1.13 -41.00
C PRO A 407 -7.07 -1.29 -42.09
N ALA A 408 -5.88 -0.71 -41.90
CA ALA A 408 -4.79 -0.76 -42.88
C ALA A 408 -4.33 -2.20 -43.22
N LEU A 409 -4.59 -3.17 -42.34
CA LEU A 409 -4.29 -4.58 -42.56
C LEU A 409 -5.54 -5.47 -42.38
N SER A 410 -6.74 -4.88 -42.36
CA SER A 410 -7.99 -5.59 -42.07
C SER A 410 -7.91 -6.46 -40.80
N GLY A 411 -7.23 -5.94 -39.78
CA GLY A 411 -6.92 -6.66 -38.55
C GLY A 411 -7.31 -5.89 -37.30
N MET A 412 -6.66 -6.24 -36.18
CA MET A 412 -6.82 -5.58 -34.89
C MET A 412 -5.47 -5.31 -34.26
N MET A 413 -5.38 -4.25 -33.47
CA MET A 413 -4.27 -3.98 -32.59
C MET A 413 -4.69 -4.29 -31.16
N ILE A 414 -3.92 -5.16 -30.49
CA ILE A 414 -4.13 -5.55 -29.09
C ILE A 414 -2.96 -4.99 -28.29
N THR A 415 -3.25 -4.17 -27.27
CA THR A 415 -2.29 -3.78 -26.24
C THR A 415 -2.64 -4.50 -24.96
N LEU A 416 -1.65 -5.15 -24.37
CA LEU A 416 -1.76 -5.88 -23.11
C LEU A 416 -0.74 -5.32 -22.13
N HIS A 417 -1.24 -4.80 -21.01
CA HIS A 417 -0.42 -4.43 -19.86
C HIS A 417 -0.58 -5.48 -18.78
N GLY A 418 0.49 -5.85 -18.08
CA GLY A 418 0.38 -6.81 -16.99
C GLY A 418 1.68 -7.10 -16.26
N ASP A 419 1.69 -8.24 -15.56
CA ASP A 419 2.90 -8.82 -14.98
C ASP A 419 3.06 -10.30 -15.30
N PHE A 420 4.29 -10.79 -15.13
CA PHE A 420 4.64 -12.18 -15.23
C PHE A 420 5.75 -12.53 -14.24
N GLU A 421 5.85 -13.80 -13.90
CA GLU A 421 6.96 -14.35 -13.12
C GLU A 421 8.00 -14.97 -14.04
N GLU A 422 9.28 -14.68 -13.83
CA GLU A 422 10.37 -15.40 -14.48
C GLU A 422 10.62 -16.71 -13.73
N VAL A 423 10.19 -17.84 -14.30
CA VAL A 423 10.23 -19.16 -13.65
C VAL A 423 11.44 -20.00 -14.05
N GLY A 424 12.17 -19.57 -15.08
CA GLY A 424 13.35 -20.28 -15.56
C GLY A 424 14.25 -19.43 -16.43
N GLN A 425 15.52 -19.83 -16.51
CA GLN A 425 16.50 -19.19 -17.38
C GLN A 425 16.16 -19.45 -18.86
N PRO A 426 16.65 -18.59 -19.78
CA PRO A 426 16.55 -18.85 -21.22
C PRO A 426 17.09 -20.24 -21.61
N ASP A 427 16.49 -20.88 -22.60
CA ASP A 427 16.97 -22.16 -23.15
C ASP A 427 18.24 -21.96 -24.00
N GLN A 428 18.36 -20.78 -24.62
CA GLN A 428 19.51 -20.37 -25.41
C GLN A 428 20.01 -19.00 -24.95
N GLN A 429 21.24 -18.67 -25.33
CA GLN A 429 21.75 -17.31 -25.20
C GLN A 429 21.82 -16.66 -26.57
N PHE A 430 21.52 -15.37 -26.59
CA PHE A 430 21.76 -14.57 -27.77
C PHE A 430 23.24 -14.59 -28.15
N ALA A 431 23.54 -14.71 -29.45
CA ALA A 431 24.90 -14.59 -29.95
C ALA A 431 25.44 -13.15 -29.72
N ASP A 432 26.73 -13.03 -29.39
CA ASP A 432 27.37 -11.72 -29.18
C ASP A 432 27.41 -10.90 -30.48
N ILE A 433 26.66 -9.80 -30.52
CA ILE A 433 26.57 -8.86 -31.66
C ILE A 433 27.92 -8.15 -31.92
N THR A 434 28.86 -8.17 -30.97
CA THR A 434 30.11 -7.39 -30.98
C THR A 434 31.32 -8.12 -31.55
N SER A 435 31.21 -9.40 -31.93
CA SER A 435 32.36 -10.23 -32.27
C SER A 435 33.06 -9.89 -33.60
N ASN A 436 32.46 -9.07 -34.46
CA ASN A 436 33.02 -8.72 -35.78
C ASN A 436 33.57 -7.29 -35.93
N SER A 437 33.70 -6.51 -34.85
CA SER A 437 34.42 -5.23 -34.92
C SER A 437 35.32 -5.03 -33.70
N SER A 438 36.61 -4.89 -33.95
CA SER A 438 37.70 -4.46 -33.04
C SER A 438 38.64 -5.56 -32.51
N LYS A 439 39.48 -6.12 -33.40
CA LYS A 439 40.88 -6.37 -33.02
C LYS A 439 41.58 -5.01 -32.86
N GLY A 440 41.37 -4.35 -31.73
CA GLY A 440 41.97 -3.06 -31.42
C GLY A 440 42.33 -3.01 -29.94
N HIS A 441 43.62 -2.91 -29.65
CA HIS A 441 44.16 -2.79 -28.29
C HIS A 441 43.59 -1.57 -27.56
N GLY A 442 42.99 -1.79 -26.39
CA GLY A 442 42.45 -0.70 -25.55
C GLY A 442 42.08 -1.17 -24.15
N TYR A 443 42.91 -0.79 -23.18
CA TYR A 443 42.81 -0.99 -21.75
C TYR A 443 41.38 -1.00 -21.17
N ASN A 444 40.91 -2.17 -20.73
CA ASN A 444 39.90 -2.30 -19.67
C ASN A 444 39.95 -3.70 -19.03
N LYS A 445 40.86 -3.86 -18.07
CA LYS A 445 41.16 -5.12 -17.37
C LYS A 445 40.12 -5.52 -16.30
N TYR A 446 38.93 -4.93 -16.30
CA TYR A 446 37.84 -5.21 -15.34
C TYR A 446 36.58 -5.84 -15.96
N LYS A 447 36.62 -6.28 -17.22
CA LYS A 447 35.44 -6.90 -17.89
C LYS A 447 35.49 -8.42 -18.09
N ASN A 448 36.48 -9.12 -17.54
CA ASN A 448 36.64 -10.57 -17.77
C ASN A 448 35.76 -11.48 -16.88
N ASN A 449 34.69 -10.97 -16.27
CA ASN A 449 33.77 -11.80 -15.46
C ASN A 449 32.27 -11.50 -15.64
N GLN A 450 31.90 -10.68 -16.64
CA GLN A 450 30.49 -10.34 -16.90
C GLN A 450 29.78 -11.28 -17.89
N ASN A 451 30.53 -11.99 -18.74
CA ASN A 451 29.96 -12.81 -19.82
C ASN A 451 29.33 -14.14 -19.35
N ASN A 452 29.30 -14.43 -18.04
CA ASN A 452 28.78 -15.69 -17.51
C ASN A 452 27.77 -15.55 -16.36
N ARG A 453 27.27 -14.34 -16.09
CA ARG A 453 26.22 -14.16 -15.06
C ARG A 453 24.85 -14.14 -15.71
N ARG A 454 24.23 -15.32 -15.75
CA ARG A 454 22.78 -15.49 -15.96
C ARG A 454 22.03 -14.37 -15.22
N GLY A 455 21.06 -13.75 -15.88
CA GLY A 455 20.25 -12.71 -15.26
C GLY A 455 19.49 -13.24 -14.06
N ILE A 456 19.18 -12.34 -13.15
CA ILE A 456 18.35 -12.65 -11.98
C ILE A 456 16.92 -12.84 -12.46
N LEU A 457 16.31 -13.94 -12.04
CA LEU A 457 14.89 -14.20 -12.25
C LEU A 457 14.08 -13.41 -11.22
N GLU A 458 13.17 -12.57 -11.69
CA GLU A 458 12.30 -11.75 -10.84
C GLU A 458 10.91 -11.60 -11.48
N LYS A 459 9.91 -11.26 -10.67
CA LYS A 459 8.62 -10.81 -11.17
C LYS A 459 8.81 -9.49 -11.95
N ARG A 460 8.17 -9.37 -13.11
CA ARG A 460 8.27 -8.20 -14.01
C ARG A 460 6.90 -7.67 -14.38
N CYS A 461 6.83 -6.39 -14.69
CA CYS A 461 5.71 -5.85 -15.47
C CYS A 461 6.06 -5.82 -16.95
N PHE A 462 5.05 -5.79 -17.81
CA PHE A 462 5.25 -5.67 -19.24
C PHE A 462 4.14 -4.88 -19.93
N ASP A 463 4.47 -4.33 -21.09
CA ASP A 463 3.50 -3.98 -22.13
C ASP A 463 3.80 -4.85 -23.35
N ARG A 464 2.77 -5.44 -23.95
CA ARG A 464 2.91 -6.18 -25.20
C ARG A 464 1.87 -5.70 -26.19
N VAL A 465 2.32 -5.36 -27.39
CA VAL A 465 1.46 -4.87 -28.47
C VAL A 465 1.53 -5.86 -29.61
N PHE A 466 0.36 -6.33 -30.04
CA PHE A 466 0.20 -7.20 -31.19
C PHE A 466 -0.57 -6.48 -32.28
N VAL A 467 -0.14 -6.66 -33.52
CA VAL A 467 -0.97 -6.41 -34.70
C VAL A 467 -1.34 -7.78 -35.25
N VAL A 468 -2.62 -8.12 -35.17
CA VAL A 468 -3.16 -9.44 -35.53
C VAL A 468 -4.09 -9.28 -36.73
N VAL A 469 -3.88 -10.08 -37.76
CA VAL A 469 -4.68 -10.09 -38.99
C VAL A 469 -5.33 -11.47 -39.18
N PRO A 470 -6.50 -11.55 -39.84
CA PRO A 470 -7.13 -12.82 -40.14
C PRO A 470 -6.32 -13.59 -41.19
N GLY A 471 -6.06 -14.86 -40.90
CA GLY A 471 -5.48 -15.84 -41.81
C GLY A 471 -6.55 -16.75 -42.43
N ALA A 472 -6.09 -17.79 -43.14
CA ALA A 472 -6.98 -18.79 -43.72
C ALA A 472 -7.88 -19.44 -42.65
N ASN A 473 -9.16 -19.64 -42.98
CA ASN A 473 -10.16 -20.27 -42.11
C ASN A 473 -10.35 -19.56 -40.75
N GLY A 474 -10.08 -18.26 -40.68
CA GLY A 474 -10.23 -17.48 -39.44
C GLY A 474 -9.10 -17.68 -38.42
N ALA A 475 -7.99 -18.31 -38.82
CA ALA A 475 -6.80 -18.40 -37.96
C ALA A 475 -6.20 -17.01 -37.68
N PHE A 476 -5.52 -16.85 -36.56
CA PHE A 476 -4.80 -15.61 -36.26
C PHE A 476 -3.41 -15.61 -36.91
N ILE A 477 -3.04 -14.49 -37.53
CA ILE A 477 -1.67 -14.21 -37.97
C ILE A 477 -1.17 -12.98 -37.22
N VAL A 478 -0.02 -13.08 -36.58
CA VAL A 478 0.66 -11.97 -35.91
C VAL A 478 1.55 -11.26 -36.94
N ALA A 479 1.12 -10.09 -37.41
CA ALA A 479 1.93 -9.26 -38.31
C ALA A 479 3.08 -8.58 -37.56
N SER A 480 2.83 -8.09 -36.34
CA SER A 480 3.84 -7.44 -35.48
C SER A 480 3.63 -7.81 -34.02
N ASP A 481 4.72 -8.06 -33.30
CA ASP A 481 4.76 -8.34 -31.86
C ASP A 481 5.86 -7.50 -31.20
N MET A 482 5.46 -6.60 -30.30
CA MET A 482 6.36 -5.71 -29.60
C MET A 482 6.24 -5.90 -28.09
N LEU A 483 7.34 -6.27 -27.45
CA LEU A 483 7.38 -6.52 -26.00
C LEU A 483 8.23 -5.48 -25.27
N CYS A 484 7.68 -4.80 -24.27
CA CYS A 484 8.40 -3.95 -23.34
C CYS A 484 8.38 -4.57 -21.94
N ILE A 485 9.54 -4.97 -21.43
CA ILE A 485 9.71 -5.49 -20.07
C ILE A 485 10.08 -4.33 -19.12
N LYS A 486 9.47 -4.28 -17.94
CA LYS A 486 9.65 -3.22 -16.94
C LYS A 486 9.91 -3.80 -15.55
N LEU A 487 10.37 -2.93 -14.65
CA LEU A 487 10.35 -3.23 -13.22
C LEU A 487 8.92 -3.52 -12.76
N TYR A 488 8.78 -4.46 -11.82
CA TYR A 488 7.48 -4.80 -11.26
C TYR A 488 6.89 -3.63 -10.47
N SER A 489 5.59 -3.41 -10.63
CA SER A 489 4.79 -2.51 -9.79
C SER A 489 3.56 -3.27 -9.28
N ALA A 490 3.40 -3.30 -7.95
CA ALA A 490 2.19 -3.83 -7.32
C ALA A 490 0.99 -2.91 -7.53
N LYS A 491 1.22 -1.60 -7.67
CA LYS A 491 0.16 -0.61 -7.93
C LYS A 491 -0.18 -0.62 -9.42
N LYS A 492 -1.44 -0.94 -9.73
CA LYS A 492 -1.99 -0.87 -11.09
C LYS A 492 -2.79 0.42 -11.24
N SER A 493 -2.51 1.20 -12.28
CA SER A 493 -3.19 2.49 -12.50
C SER A 493 -4.67 2.34 -12.83
N TRP A 494 -5.09 1.18 -13.35
CA TRP A 494 -6.48 0.84 -13.63
C TRP A 494 -7.24 0.24 -12.44
N ASN A 495 -6.54 -0.17 -11.37
CA ASN A 495 -7.17 -0.63 -10.14
C ASN A 495 -7.51 0.59 -9.28
N ASN A 496 -8.59 1.29 -9.63
CA ASN A 496 -9.10 2.37 -8.80
C ASN A 496 -9.71 1.77 -7.53
N THR A 497 -8.98 1.77 -6.41
CA THR A 497 -9.60 1.73 -5.08
C THR A 497 -10.22 3.11 -4.83
N VAL A 498 -11.38 3.35 -5.42
CA VAL A 498 -12.25 4.44 -4.94
C VAL A 498 -12.79 3.93 -3.61
N ASP A 499 -12.22 4.38 -2.49
CA ASP A 499 -12.89 4.24 -1.20
C ASP A 499 -14.28 4.86 -1.34
N GLY A 500 -15.30 4.00 -1.30
CA GLY A 500 -16.70 4.38 -1.42
C GLY A 500 -17.04 5.46 -0.39
N SER A 501 -17.17 6.68 -0.87
CA SER A 501 -17.88 7.75 -0.18
C SER A 501 -19.15 7.98 -1.00
N THR A 502 -20.19 7.22 -0.64
CA THR A 502 -21.56 7.61 -0.93
C THR A 502 -21.82 8.90 -0.15
N PHE A 503 -21.67 10.04 -0.83
CA PHE A 503 -22.15 11.31 -0.30
C PHE A 503 -23.68 11.25 -0.31
N GLN A 504 -24.28 10.97 0.85
CA GLN A 504 -25.69 11.26 1.09
C GLN A 504 -25.83 12.77 1.31
N SER A 505 -26.30 13.48 0.29
CA SER A 505 -26.82 14.83 0.44
C SER A 505 -28.25 14.75 0.99
N ASN A 506 -28.45 15.16 2.24
CA ASN A 506 -29.78 15.49 2.75
C ASN A 506 -30.29 16.76 2.04
N PRO A 507 -31.54 16.81 1.54
CA PRO A 507 -32.08 18.01 0.95
C PRO A 507 -32.69 18.91 2.03
N SER A 508 -32.11 20.09 2.23
CA SER A 508 -32.82 21.23 2.81
C SER A 508 -33.43 22.06 1.68
N SER A 509 -34.73 22.32 1.80
CA SER A 509 -35.57 23.02 0.86
C SER A 509 -35.28 24.52 0.82
N SER A 510 -34.99 25.05 -0.37
CA SER A 510 -35.41 26.42 -0.75
C SER A 510 -35.50 26.50 -2.27
N SER A 511 -36.70 26.79 -2.75
CA SER A 511 -37.05 27.07 -4.13
C SER A 511 -36.48 28.41 -4.60
N VAL A 512 -36.05 28.49 -5.86
CA VAL A 512 -36.63 29.29 -6.98
C VAL A 512 -35.67 29.17 -8.20
N PRO A 513 -36.18 29.09 -9.45
CA PRO A 513 -35.47 28.49 -10.58
C PRO A 513 -34.92 29.52 -11.57
N VAL A 514 -33.84 29.19 -12.29
CA VAL A 514 -33.66 29.54 -13.71
C VAL A 514 -32.85 28.45 -14.41
N THR A 515 -33.44 27.98 -15.50
CA THR A 515 -33.00 27.01 -16.50
C THR A 515 -31.76 27.45 -17.30
N THR A 516 -30.85 26.52 -17.57
CA THR A 516 -30.57 25.93 -18.90
C THR A 516 -29.31 25.07 -18.79
N ASN A 517 -29.47 23.74 -18.77
CA ASN A 517 -28.38 22.81 -19.06
C ASN A 517 -28.92 21.74 -20.02
N SER A 518 -28.41 21.77 -21.25
CA SER A 518 -28.58 20.75 -22.28
C SER A 518 -27.76 19.51 -21.90
N SER A 519 -28.39 18.63 -21.13
CA SER A 519 -27.97 17.24 -20.97
C SER A 519 -29.16 16.35 -21.33
N ILE A 520 -28.90 15.28 -22.11
CA ILE A 520 -29.90 14.25 -22.38
C ILE A 520 -30.29 13.63 -21.02
N PRO A 521 -31.56 13.69 -20.58
CA PRO A 521 -31.99 13.14 -19.31
C PRO A 521 -31.76 11.62 -19.26
N GLN A 522 -31.09 11.14 -18.21
CA GLN A 522 -30.93 9.70 -17.93
C GLN A 522 -32.24 9.04 -17.47
N ALA A 523 -33.30 9.82 -17.23
CA ALA A 523 -34.63 9.36 -16.87
C ALA A 523 -35.70 10.27 -17.49
N LEU A 524 -36.84 9.69 -17.87
CA LEU A 524 -37.98 10.45 -18.37
C LEU A 524 -38.61 11.29 -17.24
N PRO A 525 -39.14 12.49 -17.55
CA PRO A 525 -39.99 13.24 -16.63
C PRO A 525 -41.14 12.37 -16.09
N ALA A 526 -41.46 12.53 -14.80
CA ALA A 526 -42.39 11.66 -14.08
C ALA A 526 -43.80 11.62 -14.69
N ASP A 527 -44.24 12.73 -15.29
CA ASP A 527 -45.52 12.87 -15.99
C ASP A 527 -45.57 12.10 -17.32
N VAL A 528 -44.44 12.01 -18.03
CA VAL A 528 -44.30 11.24 -19.27
C VAL A 528 -44.17 9.75 -18.95
N ALA A 529 -43.35 9.39 -17.97
CA ALA A 529 -43.18 8.00 -17.53
C ALA A 529 -44.51 7.38 -17.08
N ALA A 530 -45.38 8.14 -16.39
CA ALA A 530 -46.69 7.66 -15.96
C ALA A 530 -47.66 7.31 -17.12
N ARG A 531 -47.41 7.81 -18.34
CA ARG A 531 -48.27 7.58 -19.52
C ARG A 531 -47.78 6.44 -20.41
N LEU A 532 -46.57 5.92 -20.17
CA LEU A 532 -45.91 4.93 -21.01
C LEU A 532 -45.68 3.64 -20.23
N ASN A 533 -45.81 2.49 -20.89
CA ASN A 533 -45.38 1.23 -20.30
C ASN A 533 -43.84 1.14 -20.27
N LEU A 534 -43.28 0.21 -19.49
CA LEU A 534 -41.82 0.05 -19.32
C LEU A 534 -41.08 -0.08 -20.66
N THR A 535 -41.62 -0.87 -21.60
CA THR A 535 -41.02 -1.08 -22.93
C THR A 535 -40.98 0.22 -23.76
N GLN A 536 -42.04 1.03 -23.69
CA GLN A 536 -42.12 2.33 -24.36
C GLN A 536 -41.15 3.35 -23.73
N GLN A 537 -40.98 3.31 -22.40
CA GLN A 537 -40.02 4.17 -21.71
C GLN A 537 -38.57 3.86 -22.13
N GLU A 538 -38.20 2.59 -22.17
CA GLU A 538 -36.88 2.13 -22.64
C GLU A 538 -36.64 2.52 -24.09
N LEU A 539 -37.65 2.36 -24.95
CA LEU A 539 -37.56 2.73 -26.36
C LEU A 539 -37.32 4.24 -26.55
N VAL A 540 -38.05 5.08 -25.83
CA VAL A 540 -37.90 6.54 -25.90
C VAL A 540 -36.51 6.96 -25.44
N LEU A 541 -36.01 6.42 -24.33
CA LEU A 541 -34.65 6.73 -23.84
C LEU A 541 -33.57 6.30 -24.84
N LYS A 542 -33.75 5.14 -25.48
CA LYS A 542 -32.83 4.63 -26.50
C LYS A 542 -32.80 5.54 -27.73
N ILE A 543 -33.96 5.89 -28.28
CA ILE A 543 -34.07 6.77 -29.47
C ILE A 543 -33.58 8.19 -29.14
N MET A 544 -33.87 8.71 -27.96
CA MET A 544 -33.39 10.03 -27.51
C MET A 544 -31.85 10.08 -27.45
N THR A 545 -31.23 9.00 -26.98
CA THR A 545 -29.77 8.87 -26.90
C THR A 545 -29.14 8.82 -28.29
N GLU A 546 -29.75 8.10 -29.23
CA GLU A 546 -29.20 7.87 -30.57
C GLU A 546 -29.42 9.05 -31.53
N THR A 547 -30.58 9.71 -31.45
CA THR A 547 -30.97 10.80 -32.37
C THR A 547 -30.58 12.19 -31.86
N ARG A 548 -30.35 12.33 -30.54
CA ARG A 548 -30.20 13.61 -29.82
C ARG A 548 -31.36 14.58 -30.00
N LEU A 549 -32.54 14.09 -30.34
CA LEU A 549 -33.74 14.90 -30.37
C LEU A 549 -34.23 15.22 -28.94
N LYS A 550 -34.85 16.39 -28.78
CA LYS A 550 -35.60 16.71 -27.56
C LYS A 550 -36.74 15.71 -27.39
N LEU A 551 -37.11 15.46 -26.12
CA LEU A 551 -38.09 14.43 -25.74
C LEU A 551 -39.41 14.50 -26.51
N GLU A 552 -39.93 15.71 -26.76
CA GLU A 552 -41.18 15.90 -27.50
C GLU A 552 -41.13 15.36 -28.94
N PHE A 553 -40.00 15.53 -29.63
CA PHE A 553 -39.80 15.01 -30.99
C PHE A 553 -39.59 13.51 -31.00
N VAL A 554 -38.94 12.96 -29.97
CA VAL A 554 -38.78 11.51 -29.80
C VAL A 554 -40.14 10.84 -29.58
N LEU A 555 -41.01 11.41 -28.74
CA LEU A 555 -42.36 10.87 -28.52
C LEU A 555 -43.18 10.85 -29.81
N MET A 556 -43.14 11.95 -30.58
CA MET A 556 -43.83 12.02 -31.88
C MET A 556 -43.29 10.98 -32.88
N LEU A 557 -41.97 10.79 -32.93
CA LEU A 557 -41.34 9.79 -33.77
C LEU A 557 -41.75 8.36 -33.36
N CYS A 558 -41.76 8.07 -32.06
CA CYS A 558 -42.22 6.79 -31.52
C CYS A 558 -43.69 6.53 -31.87
N GLU A 559 -44.56 7.53 -31.74
CA GLU A 559 -45.99 7.40 -32.07
C GLU A 559 -46.22 7.15 -33.57
N GLN A 560 -45.55 7.92 -34.45
CA GLN A 560 -45.64 7.74 -35.91
C GLN A 560 -45.08 6.40 -36.39
N SER A 561 -44.15 5.83 -35.64
CA SER A 561 -43.54 4.52 -35.92
C SER A 561 -44.25 3.37 -35.21
N ASN A 562 -45.45 3.59 -34.64
CA ASN A 562 -46.20 2.59 -33.89
C ASN A 562 -45.37 1.91 -32.78
N TRP A 563 -44.48 2.66 -32.14
CA TRP A 563 -43.55 2.18 -31.10
C TRP A 563 -42.63 1.04 -31.55
N ASP A 564 -42.34 0.94 -32.86
CA ASP A 564 -41.34 0.04 -33.42
C ASP A 564 -39.99 0.76 -33.61
N TYR A 565 -38.93 0.20 -33.02
CA TYR A 565 -37.59 0.78 -33.03
C TYR A 565 -36.99 0.90 -34.44
N THR A 566 -37.17 -0.14 -35.27
CA THR A 566 -36.60 -0.17 -36.63
C THR A 566 -37.27 0.87 -37.52
N THR A 567 -38.59 0.96 -37.42
CA THR A 567 -39.41 1.93 -38.14
C THR A 567 -39.13 3.36 -37.66
N ALA A 568 -38.89 3.58 -36.37
CA ALA A 568 -38.49 4.88 -35.82
C ALA A 568 -37.13 5.34 -36.36
N GLY A 569 -36.15 4.43 -36.44
CA GLY A 569 -34.84 4.74 -37.04
C GLY A 569 -34.95 5.13 -38.52
N GLN A 570 -35.76 4.41 -39.31
CA GLN A 570 -35.99 4.73 -40.72
C GLN A 570 -36.71 6.08 -40.90
N ASN A 571 -37.77 6.32 -40.12
CA ASN A 571 -38.52 7.59 -40.16
C ASN A 571 -37.64 8.78 -39.76
N PHE A 572 -36.74 8.61 -38.78
CA PHE A 572 -35.76 9.64 -38.42
C PHE A 572 -34.79 9.93 -39.57
N ILE A 573 -34.20 8.91 -40.19
CA ILE A 573 -33.27 9.09 -41.32
C ILE A 573 -33.95 9.83 -42.47
N ASN A 574 -35.19 9.46 -42.79
CA ASN A 574 -35.96 10.07 -43.88
C ASN A 574 -36.36 11.52 -43.60
N SER A 575 -36.57 11.88 -42.32
CA SER A 575 -36.97 13.24 -41.91
C SER A 575 -35.79 14.11 -41.49
N LYS A 576 -34.58 13.56 -41.32
CA LYS A 576 -33.40 14.23 -40.73
C LYS A 576 -33.04 15.57 -41.38
N SER A 577 -33.24 15.73 -42.69
CA SER A 577 -32.97 16.98 -43.42
C SER A 577 -34.01 18.08 -43.17
N ASN A 578 -35.18 17.72 -42.64
CA ASN A 578 -36.34 18.58 -42.45
C ASN A 578 -36.59 18.92 -40.96
N ILE A 579 -35.80 18.36 -40.04
CA ILE A 579 -35.90 18.64 -38.62
C ILE A 579 -35.13 19.95 -38.31
N PRO A 580 -35.75 20.94 -37.66
CA PRO A 580 -35.10 22.21 -37.38
C PRO A 580 -34.01 22.06 -36.30
N PRO A 581 -32.95 22.91 -36.31
CA PRO A 581 -31.83 22.78 -35.37
C PRO A 581 -32.20 22.86 -33.89
N ASP A 582 -33.28 23.56 -33.56
CA ASP A 582 -33.80 23.71 -32.20
C ASP A 582 -34.52 22.47 -31.67
N ALA A 583 -34.78 21.46 -32.51
CA ALA A 583 -35.32 20.17 -32.09
C ALA A 583 -34.26 19.24 -31.47
N TYR A 584 -32.98 19.58 -31.54
CA TYR A 584 -31.87 18.81 -30.97
C TYR A 584 -31.42 19.34 -29.60
N VAL A 585 -30.81 18.46 -28.79
CA VAL A 585 -30.24 18.75 -27.45
C VAL A 585 -28.74 18.99 -27.52
#